data_AF-A0A520ABN4-F1
#
_entry.id   AF-A0A520ABN4-F1
#
_cell.length_a   1.000
_cell.length_b   1.000
_cell.length_c   1.000
_cell.angle_alpha   90.00
_cell.angle_beta   90.00
_cell.angle_gamma   90.00
#
_symmetry.space_group_name_H-M   'P 1'
#
loop_
_entity.id
_entity.type
_entity.pdbx_description
1 polymer ?
#
loop_
_entity_poly.entity_id
_entity_poly.type
_entity_poly.pdbx_seq_one_letter_code
_entity_poly.pdbx_strand_id
1 'polypeptide(L)'
;LETSGIGQSDTEIIEHSDVSLYVMTPEYGAATQLEKIDMLDFADVIALNKFDKRGGLDALRDVRKQYQRNHQRWDSPLEEMPVFGTIASQFNDPGMNRLYRAILRTLEEKTGIEFASQLETSAEQSEKVYIIPPSRTRYLSEIAESNRAYDKRVTEQVAIAEVAGSFATLAKYYQDAPASPETAGLDFAKNVQTQLRRLDADAQAILENWEATLQNYRNPEYVYKVRDKEIRVKTHTTSLSGNAIPKVAVPRYLGWGDRLRWAMQENFPGEFPYTAGVFPFKREGEDPTRMFAGEGGPERTNRRFHYVSKGLPAKRLSTAFDSVTLYGEDPDYRPDIYGKIGNAGVSIACLDDAKKLYSG
;
A
#
# COMPACT_ATOMS: atom_id res chain seq x y z
N LEU A 1 -35.73 19.24 -0.43
CA LEU A 1 -34.84 20.36 -0.85
C LEU A 1 -33.51 20.15 -0.14
N GLU A 2 -32.37 20.29 -0.83
CA GLU A 2 -31.04 20.28 -0.21
C GLU A 2 -30.47 21.69 -0.31
N THR A 3 -30.05 22.28 0.81
CA THR A 3 -29.42 23.61 0.85
C THR A 3 -27.93 23.51 0.56
N SER A 4 -27.29 24.63 0.24
CA SER A 4 -25.82 24.72 0.30
C SER A 4 -25.32 24.61 1.74
N GLY A 5 -24.00 24.48 1.94
CA GLY A 5 -23.41 24.48 3.28
C GLY A 5 -23.76 25.74 4.06
N ILE A 6 -24.58 25.58 5.09
CA ILE A 6 -25.10 26.68 5.92
C ILE A 6 -24.15 27.03 7.07
N GLY A 7 -24.20 28.30 7.50
CA GLY A 7 -23.57 28.76 8.73
C GLY A 7 -24.30 28.25 9.98
N GLN A 8 -23.90 28.73 11.16
CA GLN A 8 -24.51 28.32 12.43
C GLN A 8 -25.93 28.89 12.65
N SER A 9 -26.29 30.00 11.99
CA SER A 9 -27.53 30.76 12.24
C SER A 9 -28.53 30.78 11.09
N ASP A 10 -28.36 29.92 10.09
CA ASP A 10 -29.20 29.92 8.88
C ASP A 10 -30.30 28.85 9.00
N THR A 11 -31.56 29.30 8.89
CA THR A 11 -32.79 28.52 9.14
C THR A 11 -33.82 28.67 8.02
N GLU A 12 -33.49 29.35 6.91
CA GLU A 12 -34.46 29.71 5.86
C GLU A 12 -35.20 28.50 5.25
N ILE A 13 -34.58 27.32 5.27
CA ILE A 13 -35.16 26.09 4.72
C ILE A 13 -36.47 25.69 5.40
N ILE A 14 -36.69 26.09 6.65
CA ILE A 14 -37.87 25.73 7.43
C ILE A 14 -39.12 26.44 6.91
N GLU A 15 -38.97 27.66 6.37
CA GLU A 15 -40.10 28.40 5.77
C GLU A 15 -40.58 27.78 4.44
N HIS A 16 -39.79 26.86 3.89
CA HIS A 16 -40.02 26.24 2.58
C HIS A 16 -40.15 24.70 2.66
N SER A 17 -40.27 24.12 3.85
CA SER A 17 -40.40 22.68 4.03
C SER A 17 -41.29 22.29 5.21
N ASP A 18 -42.04 21.19 5.05
CA ASP A 18 -42.90 20.65 6.12
C ASP A 18 -42.08 19.92 7.21
N VAL A 19 -40.97 19.30 6.80
CA VAL A 19 -40.05 18.53 7.66
C VAL A 19 -38.62 18.95 7.39
N SER A 20 -37.85 19.18 8.45
CA SER A 20 -36.44 19.60 8.40
C SER A 20 -35.49 18.53 8.95
N LEU A 21 -34.42 18.24 8.19
CA LEU A 21 -33.33 17.36 8.59
C LEU A 21 -32.04 18.18 8.68
N TYR A 22 -31.46 18.30 9.88
CA TYR A 22 -30.15 18.93 10.03
C TYR A 22 -29.03 17.89 9.98
N VAL A 23 -28.07 18.07 9.08
CA VAL A 23 -26.93 17.17 8.92
C VAL A 23 -25.66 17.85 9.40
N MET A 24 -24.95 17.21 10.32
CA MET A 24 -23.69 17.71 10.86
C MET A 24 -22.63 16.60 10.97
N THR A 25 -21.40 16.97 11.31
CA THR A 25 -20.30 16.01 11.54
C THR A 25 -19.85 16.04 13.00
N PRO A 26 -19.17 14.99 13.51
CA PRO A 26 -18.59 15.00 14.86
C PRO A 26 -17.56 16.12 15.13
N GLU A 27 -17.11 16.83 14.11
CA GLU A 27 -16.07 17.85 14.20
C GLU A 27 -16.68 19.27 14.30
N TYR A 28 -17.42 19.56 15.39
CA TYR A 28 -18.01 20.89 15.66
C TYR A 28 -17.21 21.72 16.69
N GLY A 29 -16.07 21.22 17.15
CA GLY A 29 -15.25 21.86 18.17
C GLY A 29 -15.72 21.53 19.59
N ALA A 30 -15.85 22.54 20.45
CA ALA A 30 -16.31 22.36 21.83
C ALA A 30 -17.83 22.18 21.90
N ALA A 31 -18.32 21.44 22.91
CA ALA A 31 -19.75 21.24 23.14
C ALA A 31 -20.56 22.56 23.26
N THR A 32 -19.94 23.63 23.76
CA THR A 32 -20.56 24.97 23.85
C THR A 32 -20.85 25.61 22.49
N GLN A 33 -20.28 25.10 21.39
CA GLN A 33 -20.61 25.58 20.05
C GLN A 33 -22.00 25.12 19.62
N LEU A 34 -22.54 24.03 20.19
CA LEU A 34 -23.87 23.53 19.85
C LEU A 34 -24.97 24.51 20.28
N GLU A 35 -24.73 25.30 21.33
CA GLU A 35 -25.66 26.35 21.80
C GLU A 35 -25.81 27.52 20.80
N LYS A 36 -24.94 27.59 19.78
CA LYS A 36 -24.97 28.64 18.75
C LYS A 36 -25.56 28.17 17.42
N ILE A 37 -25.95 26.90 17.32
CA ILE A 37 -26.47 26.32 16.09
C ILE A 37 -27.98 26.40 16.14
N ASP A 38 -28.55 27.40 15.45
CA ASP A 38 -29.99 27.68 15.48
C ASP A 38 -30.79 26.49 14.93
N MET A 39 -30.26 25.76 13.94
CA MET A 39 -30.92 24.57 13.40
C MET A 39 -31.16 23.46 14.43
N LEU A 40 -30.44 23.43 15.56
CA LEU A 40 -30.74 22.47 16.64
C LEU A 40 -32.02 22.80 17.41
N ASP A 41 -32.53 24.04 17.32
CA ASP A 41 -33.81 24.44 17.90
C ASP A 41 -35.00 24.08 16.99
N PHE A 42 -34.78 23.97 15.69
CA PHE A 42 -35.86 23.86 14.70
C PHE A 42 -35.88 22.55 13.90
N ALA A 43 -34.79 21.79 13.90
CA ALA A 43 -34.72 20.53 13.17
C ALA A 43 -35.69 19.50 13.75
N ASP A 44 -36.48 18.85 12.91
CA ASP A 44 -37.30 17.71 13.35
C ASP A 44 -36.43 16.48 13.61
N VAL A 45 -35.42 16.28 12.76
CA VAL A 45 -34.50 15.16 12.83
C VAL A 45 -33.07 15.67 12.62
N ILE A 46 -32.11 15.08 13.33
CA ILE A 46 -30.70 15.40 13.20
C ILE A 46 -29.92 14.15 12.78
N ALA A 47 -29.08 14.29 11.76
CA ALA A 47 -28.12 13.29 11.34
C ALA A 47 -26.68 13.74 11.65
N LEU A 48 -26.04 13.06 12.59
CA LEU A 48 -24.60 13.18 12.83
C LEU A 48 -23.87 12.24 11.86
N ASN A 49 -23.62 12.71 10.65
CA ASN A 49 -22.98 11.96 9.57
C ASN A 49 -21.45 11.94 9.72
N LYS A 50 -20.78 11.02 9.03
CA LYS A 50 -19.35 10.71 9.23
C LYS A 50 -19.09 10.23 10.67
N PHE A 51 -20.01 9.43 11.18
CA PHE A 51 -19.95 8.89 12.54
C PHE A 51 -18.72 8.00 12.81
N ASP A 52 -18.06 7.57 11.74
CA ASP A 52 -16.78 6.85 11.74
C ASP A 52 -15.57 7.67 12.21
N LYS A 53 -15.75 8.99 12.36
CA LYS A 53 -14.73 9.91 12.87
C LYS A 53 -14.53 9.76 14.37
N ARG A 54 -13.34 10.16 14.84
CA ARG A 54 -13.01 10.16 16.27
C ARG A 54 -13.99 11.05 17.03
N GLY A 55 -14.45 10.57 18.19
CA GLY A 55 -15.40 11.30 19.02
C GLY A 55 -16.85 11.21 18.56
N GLY A 56 -17.21 10.34 17.59
CA GLY A 56 -18.59 10.17 17.14
C GLY A 56 -19.59 9.90 18.27
N LEU A 57 -19.26 8.98 19.19
CA LEU A 57 -20.12 8.66 20.34
C LEU A 57 -20.32 9.84 21.30
N ASP A 58 -19.24 10.57 21.62
CA ASP A 58 -19.31 11.76 22.46
C ASP A 58 -20.12 12.86 21.77
N ALA A 59 -19.89 13.06 20.47
CA ALA A 59 -20.63 14.00 19.65
C ALA A 59 -22.13 13.70 19.62
N LEU A 60 -22.51 12.43 19.47
CA LEU A 60 -23.92 12.02 19.50
C LEU A 60 -24.57 12.31 20.85
N ARG A 61 -23.86 12.02 21.93
CA ARG A 61 -24.34 12.31 23.29
C ARG A 61 -24.54 13.82 23.48
N ASP A 62 -23.58 14.62 23.07
CA ASP A 62 -23.60 16.07 23.29
C ASP A 62 -24.72 16.73 22.45
N VAL A 63 -24.89 16.32 21.20
CA VAL A 63 -25.99 16.79 20.33
C VAL A 63 -27.36 16.34 20.86
N ARG A 64 -27.50 15.11 21.35
CA ARG A 64 -28.75 14.65 22.00
C ARG A 64 -29.10 15.47 23.23
N LYS A 65 -28.12 15.78 24.07
CA LYS A 65 -28.31 16.66 25.24
C LYS A 65 -28.72 18.07 24.82
N GLN A 66 -28.08 18.62 23.79
CA GLN A 66 -28.46 19.96 23.31
C GLN A 66 -29.88 19.97 22.75
N TYR A 67 -30.23 18.99 21.92
CA TYR A 67 -31.59 18.87 21.38
C TYR A 67 -32.64 18.75 22.49
N GLN A 68 -32.38 17.91 23.50
CA GLN A 68 -33.26 17.73 24.66
C GLN A 68 -33.49 19.05 25.40
N ARG A 69 -32.43 19.86 25.58
CA ARG A 69 -32.48 21.17 26.23
C ARG A 69 -33.33 22.16 25.43
N ASN A 70 -33.04 22.27 24.13
CA ASN A 70 -33.71 23.17 23.20
C ASN A 70 -35.23 22.90 23.16
N HIS A 71 -35.61 21.63 23.21
CA HIS A 71 -37.01 21.19 23.15
C HIS A 71 -37.66 20.93 24.53
N GLN A 72 -36.95 21.23 25.63
CA GLN A 72 -37.41 21.06 27.02
C GLN A 72 -37.92 19.64 27.37
N ARG A 73 -37.36 18.60 26.73
CA ARG A 73 -37.81 17.19 26.89
C ARG A 73 -37.09 16.45 28.02
N TRP A 74 -37.15 17.00 29.24
CA TRP A 74 -36.37 16.50 30.39
C TRP A 74 -36.81 15.11 30.90
N ASP A 75 -38.07 14.74 30.64
CA ASP A 75 -38.65 13.47 31.09
C ASP A 75 -38.41 12.31 30.11
N SER A 76 -37.89 12.59 28.90
CA SER A 76 -37.57 11.58 27.89
C SER A 76 -36.10 11.15 27.97
N PRO A 77 -35.79 9.84 27.83
CA PRO A 77 -34.42 9.36 27.67
C PRO A 77 -33.69 10.02 26.50
N LEU A 78 -32.36 10.18 26.61
CA LEU A 78 -31.54 10.79 25.55
C LEU A 78 -31.55 9.97 24.25
N GLU A 79 -31.69 8.66 24.38
CA GLU A 79 -31.73 7.71 23.27
C GLU A 79 -32.97 7.88 22.37
N GLU A 80 -34.04 8.48 22.90
CA GLU A 80 -35.28 8.76 22.17
C GLU A 80 -35.24 10.09 21.41
N MET A 81 -34.22 10.94 21.66
CA MET A 81 -34.07 12.17 20.89
C MET A 81 -33.82 11.82 19.42
N PRO A 82 -34.40 12.55 18.45
CA PRO A 82 -34.33 12.27 17.02
C PRO A 82 -32.97 12.63 16.42
N VAL A 83 -31.89 12.16 17.05
CA VAL A 83 -30.49 12.38 16.68
C VAL A 83 -29.84 11.02 16.38
N PHE A 84 -29.39 10.86 15.15
CA PHE A 84 -28.90 9.60 14.61
C PHE A 84 -27.45 9.74 14.16
N GLY A 85 -26.56 8.90 14.70
CA GLY A 85 -25.22 8.71 14.15
C GLY A 85 -25.31 7.91 12.85
N THR A 86 -24.74 8.43 11.77
CA THR A 86 -24.83 7.83 10.43
C THR A 86 -23.48 7.81 9.69
N ILE A 87 -23.31 6.82 8.81
CA ILE A 87 -22.16 6.72 7.91
C ILE A 87 -22.68 6.56 6.48
N ALA A 88 -23.00 7.67 5.82
CA ALA A 88 -23.53 7.63 4.44
C ALA A 88 -22.56 6.99 3.41
N SER A 89 -21.25 6.97 3.71
CA SER A 89 -20.23 6.33 2.87
C SER A 89 -20.19 4.81 2.96
N GLN A 90 -20.91 4.22 3.93
CA GLN A 90 -20.97 2.78 4.14
C GLN A 90 -22.25 2.23 3.53
N PHE A 91 -22.10 1.24 2.66
CA PHE A 91 -23.24 0.53 2.09
C PHE A 91 -24.04 -0.17 3.19
N ASN A 92 -25.36 0.01 3.17
CA ASN A 92 -26.30 -0.57 4.13
C ASN A 92 -25.96 -0.26 5.61
N ASP A 93 -25.56 0.98 5.88
CA ASP A 93 -25.30 1.46 7.25
C ASP A 93 -26.57 1.38 8.13
N PRO A 94 -26.52 0.71 9.30
CA PRO A 94 -27.64 0.64 10.23
C PRO A 94 -28.14 2.01 10.70
N GLY A 95 -27.23 2.97 10.86
CA GLY A 95 -27.56 4.36 11.22
C GLY A 95 -28.42 5.05 10.17
N MET A 96 -28.02 4.97 8.90
CA MET A 96 -28.79 5.48 7.77
C MET A 96 -30.18 4.83 7.67
N ASN A 97 -30.28 3.51 7.91
CA ASN A 97 -31.55 2.80 7.87
C ASN A 97 -32.51 3.28 8.98
N ARG A 98 -31.99 3.53 10.19
CA ARG A 98 -32.78 4.13 11.28
C ARG A 98 -33.20 5.57 10.99
N LEU A 99 -32.28 6.37 10.47
CA LEU A 99 -32.57 7.75 10.06
C LEU A 99 -33.70 7.78 9.01
N TYR A 100 -33.64 6.91 8.01
CA TYR A 100 -34.68 6.78 6.99
C TYR A 100 -36.06 6.46 7.62
N ARG A 101 -36.13 5.50 8.56
CA ARG A 101 -37.39 5.20 9.26
C ARG A 101 -37.90 6.36 10.11
N ALA A 102 -36.99 7.09 10.78
CA ALA A 102 -37.35 8.27 11.55
C ALA A 102 -37.94 9.37 10.66
N ILE A 103 -37.32 9.65 9.51
CA ILE A 103 -37.80 10.64 8.54
C ILE A 103 -39.19 10.25 8.02
N LEU A 104 -39.40 8.97 7.64
CA LEU A 104 -40.73 8.52 7.21
C LEU A 104 -41.77 8.74 8.29
N ARG A 105 -41.50 8.32 9.52
CA ARG A 105 -42.43 8.51 10.63
C ARG A 105 -42.76 9.98 10.87
N THR A 106 -41.76 10.87 10.83
CA THR A 106 -41.97 12.31 10.99
C THR A 106 -42.83 12.89 9.85
N LEU A 107 -42.64 12.43 8.61
CA LEU A 107 -43.48 12.81 7.48
C LEU A 107 -44.92 12.32 7.65
N GLU A 108 -45.13 11.07 8.08
CA GLU A 108 -46.46 10.51 8.36
C GLU A 108 -47.18 11.35 9.43
N GLU A 109 -46.50 11.65 10.53
CA GLU A 109 -47.05 12.43 11.64
C GLU A 109 -47.43 13.87 11.24
N LYS A 110 -46.65 14.52 10.37
CA LYS A 110 -46.89 15.91 9.98
C LYS A 110 -47.81 16.08 8.77
N THR A 111 -47.83 15.13 7.84
CA THR A 111 -48.57 15.24 6.58
C THR A 111 -49.81 14.35 6.52
N GLY A 112 -49.89 13.32 7.37
CA GLY A 112 -50.97 12.33 7.38
C GLY A 112 -50.91 11.31 6.23
N ILE A 113 -49.83 11.29 5.44
CA ILE A 113 -49.60 10.34 4.35
C ILE A 113 -48.95 9.09 4.92
N GLU A 114 -49.50 7.89 4.69
CA GLU A 114 -48.87 6.62 5.12
C GLU A 114 -47.85 6.09 4.09
N PHE A 115 -46.68 5.66 4.56
CA PHE A 115 -45.64 5.07 3.71
C PHE A 115 -45.41 3.58 4.03
N ALA A 116 -45.68 2.70 3.06
CA ALA A 116 -45.55 1.24 3.22
C ALA A 116 -44.10 0.72 3.03
N SER A 117 -43.16 1.18 3.86
CA SER A 117 -41.76 0.73 3.78
C SER A 117 -41.54 -0.65 4.41
N GLN A 118 -40.80 -1.52 3.70
CA GLN A 118 -40.45 -2.89 4.12
C GLN A 118 -39.04 -2.99 4.73
N LEU A 119 -38.30 -1.88 4.86
CA LEU A 119 -36.91 -1.90 5.35
C LEU A 119 -36.85 -2.23 6.85
N GLU A 120 -36.33 -3.38 7.24
CA GLU A 120 -36.09 -3.69 8.66
C GLU A 120 -34.89 -2.91 9.20
N THR A 121 -35.00 -2.40 10.43
CA THR A 121 -33.90 -1.68 11.10
C THR A 121 -33.33 -2.53 12.24
N SER A 122 -32.01 -2.57 12.36
CA SER A 122 -31.33 -3.14 13.53
C SER A 122 -31.03 -2.07 14.58
N ALA A 123 -30.87 -2.51 15.84
CA ALA A 123 -30.38 -1.67 16.94
C ALA A 123 -28.85 -1.48 16.93
N GLU A 124 -28.14 -2.10 15.97
CA GLU A 124 -26.68 -2.07 15.89
C GLU A 124 -26.17 -0.66 15.62
N GLN A 125 -25.09 -0.26 16.28
CA GLN A 125 -24.48 1.04 15.99
C GLN A 125 -23.73 0.99 14.67
N SER A 126 -23.63 2.16 14.02
CA SER A 126 -22.81 2.33 12.83
C SER A 126 -21.34 2.13 13.20
N GLU A 127 -20.78 0.96 12.87
CA GLU A 127 -19.37 0.66 13.06
C GLU A 127 -18.61 0.72 11.74
N LYS A 128 -17.46 1.40 11.76
CA LYS A 128 -16.60 1.50 10.59
C LYS A 128 -15.86 0.18 10.36
N VAL A 129 -15.96 -0.36 9.15
CA VAL A 129 -15.04 -1.40 8.67
C VAL A 129 -13.69 -0.76 8.32
N TYR A 130 -12.68 -0.97 9.15
CA TYR A 130 -11.33 -0.45 8.90
C TYR A 130 -10.56 -1.36 7.93
N ILE A 131 -10.16 -0.81 6.77
CA ILE A 131 -9.13 -1.45 5.93
C ILE A 131 -7.76 -1.28 6.60
N ILE A 132 -7.47 -0.08 7.12
CA ILE A 132 -6.26 0.24 7.89
C ILE A 132 -6.68 0.62 9.31
N PRO A 133 -6.21 -0.09 10.35
CA PRO A 133 -6.60 0.21 11.72
C PRO A 133 -6.08 1.59 12.15
N PRO A 134 -6.79 2.33 13.02
CA PRO A 134 -6.39 3.67 13.45
C PRO A 134 -4.96 3.76 14.03
N SER A 135 -4.50 2.68 14.66
CA SER A 135 -3.14 2.55 15.23
C SER A 135 -2.03 2.53 14.18
N ARG A 136 -2.35 2.24 12.90
CA ARG A 136 -1.39 2.14 11.80
C ARG A 136 -1.50 3.27 10.78
N THR A 137 -2.19 4.35 11.10
CA THR A 137 -2.36 5.51 10.19
C THR A 137 -1.04 6.14 9.74
N ARG A 138 0.05 5.98 10.51
CA ARG A 138 1.39 6.52 10.22
C ARG A 138 2.35 5.54 9.52
N TYR A 139 1.86 4.39 9.05
CA TYR A 139 2.72 3.33 8.48
C TYR A 139 3.68 3.80 7.36
N LEU A 140 3.26 4.74 6.49
CA LEU A 140 4.15 5.29 5.46
C LEU A 140 5.28 6.15 6.04
N SER A 141 5.01 6.87 7.14
CA SER A 141 6.04 7.62 7.86
C SER A 141 7.03 6.65 8.53
N GLU A 142 6.54 5.57 9.13
CA GLU A 142 7.36 4.51 9.73
C GLU A 142 8.30 3.87 8.68
N ILE A 143 7.80 3.58 7.47
CA ILE A 143 8.61 3.05 6.36
C ILE A 143 9.70 4.06 5.95
N ALA A 144 9.35 5.34 5.79
CA ALA A 144 10.32 6.36 5.41
C ALA A 144 11.39 6.59 6.50
N GLU A 145 11.00 6.55 7.77
CA GLU A 145 11.92 6.61 8.91
C GLU A 145 12.85 5.39 8.94
N SER A 146 12.32 4.20 8.67
CA SER A 146 13.11 2.96 8.60
C SER A 146 14.18 3.01 7.50
N ASN A 147 13.84 3.49 6.30
CA ASN A 147 14.79 3.63 5.20
C ASN A 147 15.92 4.64 5.55
N ARG A 148 15.57 5.80 6.12
CA ARG A 148 16.58 6.79 6.55
C ARG A 148 17.45 6.28 7.68
N ALA A 149 16.87 5.51 8.62
CA ALA A 149 17.62 4.87 9.68
C ALA A 149 18.62 3.85 9.12
N TYR A 150 18.23 3.11 8.08
CA TYR A 150 19.14 2.21 7.37
C TYR A 150 20.32 2.96 6.73
N ASP A 151 20.07 4.05 5.98
CA ASP A 151 21.14 4.85 5.37
C ASP A 151 22.11 5.45 6.40
N LYS A 152 21.56 5.90 7.54
CA LYS A 152 22.37 6.38 8.66
C LYS A 152 23.25 5.26 9.22
N ARG A 153 22.67 4.08 9.46
CA ARG A 153 23.39 2.88 9.91
C ARG A 153 24.52 2.51 8.94
N VAL A 154 24.25 2.48 7.63
CA VAL A 154 25.27 2.21 6.61
C VAL A 154 26.42 3.21 6.72
N THR A 155 26.10 4.50 6.84
CA THR A 155 27.13 5.55 6.95
C THR A 155 28.03 5.37 8.19
N GLU A 156 27.43 5.01 9.33
CA GLU A 156 28.17 4.72 10.57
C GLU A 156 29.06 3.48 10.44
N GLN A 157 28.52 2.39 9.89
CA GLN A 157 29.24 1.13 9.67
C GLN A 157 30.40 1.30 8.67
N VAL A 158 30.20 2.07 7.60
CA VAL A 158 31.24 2.40 6.60
C VAL A 158 32.41 3.16 7.23
N ALA A 159 32.12 4.14 8.10
CA ALA A 159 33.18 4.88 8.79
C ALA A 159 34.02 3.97 9.71
N ILE A 160 33.39 3.03 10.42
CA ILE A 160 34.09 2.04 11.25
C ILE A 160 34.94 1.12 10.38
N ALA A 161 34.39 0.62 9.27
CA ALA A 161 35.08 -0.28 8.35
C ALA A 161 36.32 0.39 7.73
N GLU A 162 36.23 1.66 7.35
CA GLU A 162 37.35 2.40 6.77
C GLU A 162 38.52 2.55 7.75
N VAL A 163 38.22 2.87 9.02
CA VAL A 163 39.24 2.95 10.08
C VAL A 163 39.84 1.56 10.35
N ALA A 164 39.01 0.51 10.41
CA ALA A 164 39.48 -0.86 10.59
C ALA A 164 40.42 -1.30 9.44
N GLY A 165 40.05 -1.03 8.20
CA GLY A 165 40.85 -1.33 7.01
C GLY A 165 42.17 -0.55 6.96
N SER A 166 42.15 0.70 7.43
CA SER A 166 43.36 1.52 7.57
C SER A 166 44.34 0.91 8.58
N PHE A 167 43.85 0.51 9.77
CA PHE A 167 44.69 -0.19 10.75
C PHE A 167 45.21 -1.53 10.23
N ALA A 168 44.40 -2.28 9.48
CA ALA A 168 44.83 -3.55 8.89
C ALA A 168 45.96 -3.35 7.86
N THR A 169 45.87 -2.28 7.06
CA THR A 169 46.91 -1.91 6.10
C THR A 169 48.22 -1.52 6.81
N LEU A 170 48.13 -0.72 7.88
CA LEU A 170 49.29 -0.36 8.70
C LEU A 170 49.90 -1.58 9.39
N ALA A 171 49.07 -2.45 9.96
CA ALA A 171 49.54 -3.69 10.60
C ALA A 171 50.36 -4.54 9.64
N LYS A 172 49.91 -4.68 8.38
CA LYS A 172 50.63 -5.41 7.33
C LYS A 172 51.95 -4.72 6.96
N TYR A 173 51.97 -3.41 6.80
CA TYR A 173 53.18 -2.66 6.44
C TYR A 173 54.27 -2.76 7.52
N TYR A 174 53.87 -2.63 8.79
CA TYR A 174 54.80 -2.65 9.92
C TYR A 174 55.16 -4.06 10.42
N GLN A 175 54.53 -5.11 9.88
CA GLN A 175 54.90 -6.50 10.19
C GLN A 175 56.31 -6.85 9.72
N ASP A 176 56.75 -6.26 8.59
CA ASP A 176 58.04 -6.52 7.96
C ASP A 176 59.06 -5.38 8.19
N ALA A 177 58.66 -4.31 8.89
CA ALA A 177 59.50 -3.14 9.15
C ALA A 177 60.39 -3.34 10.39
N PRO A 178 61.64 -2.85 10.39
CA PRO A 178 62.49 -2.88 11.58
C PRO A 178 61.84 -2.08 12.71
N ALA A 179 61.85 -2.66 13.92
CA ALA A 179 61.22 -2.07 15.09
C ALA A 179 61.78 -0.65 15.36
N SER A 180 60.88 0.34 15.35
CA SER A 180 61.17 1.76 15.61
C SER A 180 60.66 2.16 17.00
N PRO A 181 61.37 3.02 17.75
CA PRO A 181 60.87 3.63 18.99
C PRO A 181 59.53 4.35 18.81
N GLU A 182 59.25 4.87 17.61
CA GLU A 182 58.01 5.60 17.27
C GLU A 182 56.80 4.68 17.13
N THR A 183 57.04 3.39 16.90
CA THR A 183 56.01 2.33 16.83
C THR A 183 55.83 1.57 18.15
N ALA A 184 56.68 1.85 19.15
CA ALA A 184 56.64 1.19 20.44
C ALA A 184 55.35 1.55 21.19
N GLY A 185 54.42 0.60 21.27
CA GLY A 185 53.13 0.74 21.97
C GLY A 185 51.91 0.82 21.04
N LEU A 186 52.10 0.88 19.72
CA LEU A 186 51.00 0.82 18.75
C LEU A 186 50.71 -0.63 18.35
N ASP A 187 49.67 -1.22 18.93
CA ASP A 187 49.17 -2.55 18.55
C ASP A 187 48.08 -2.40 17.48
N PHE A 188 48.51 -2.29 16.22
CA PHE A 188 47.61 -2.16 15.09
C PHE A 188 46.66 -3.35 14.95
N ALA A 189 47.10 -4.57 15.25
CA ALA A 189 46.26 -5.76 15.17
C ALA A 189 45.11 -5.73 16.20
N LYS A 190 45.41 -5.30 17.44
CA LYS A 190 44.39 -5.08 18.47
C LYS A 190 43.43 -3.93 18.11
N ASN A 191 43.93 -2.87 17.47
CA ASN A 191 43.09 -1.76 17.00
C ASN A 191 42.12 -2.21 15.89
N VAL A 192 42.56 -3.07 14.96
CA VAL A 192 41.67 -3.71 13.96
C VAL A 192 40.54 -4.47 14.66
N GLN A 193 40.88 -5.38 15.59
CA GLN A 193 39.87 -6.16 16.31
C GLN A 193 38.90 -5.28 17.11
N THR A 194 39.40 -4.19 17.68
CA THR A 194 38.57 -3.24 18.43
C THR A 194 37.55 -2.55 17.53
N GLN A 195 37.93 -2.16 16.31
CA GLN A 195 36.98 -1.58 15.36
C GLN A 195 36.03 -2.63 14.79
N LEU A 196 36.51 -3.83 14.45
CA LEU A 196 35.66 -4.91 13.94
C LEU A 196 34.54 -5.30 14.92
N ARG A 197 34.80 -5.27 16.24
CA ARG A 197 33.77 -5.49 17.28
C ARG A 197 32.65 -4.45 17.31
N ARG A 198 32.85 -3.29 16.68
CA ARG A 198 31.84 -2.23 16.55
C ARG A 198 31.01 -2.36 15.28
N LEU A 199 31.42 -3.23 14.36
CA LEU A 199 30.62 -3.56 13.20
C LEU A 199 29.45 -4.45 13.59
N ASP A 200 28.35 -4.28 12.89
CA ASP A 200 27.23 -5.21 12.98
C ASP A 200 27.60 -6.56 12.35
N ALA A 201 26.93 -7.63 12.76
CA ALA A 201 27.27 -8.99 12.32
C ALA A 201 27.16 -9.19 10.80
N ASP A 202 26.18 -8.56 10.15
CA ASP A 202 26.01 -8.55 8.69
C ASP A 202 27.13 -7.78 8.00
N ALA A 203 27.50 -6.59 8.50
CA ALA A 203 28.60 -5.80 7.98
C ALA A 203 29.95 -6.52 8.10
N GLN A 204 30.20 -7.19 9.22
CA GLN A 204 31.38 -8.01 9.42
C GLN A 204 31.41 -9.19 8.44
N ALA A 205 30.30 -9.92 8.29
CA ALA A 205 30.20 -11.05 7.37
C ALA A 205 30.43 -10.64 5.90
N ILE A 206 29.97 -9.45 5.50
CA ILE A 206 30.24 -8.89 4.17
C ILE A 206 31.73 -8.72 3.93
N LEU A 207 32.45 -8.12 4.88
CA LEU A 207 33.90 -7.86 4.73
C LEU A 207 34.71 -9.16 4.76
N GLU A 208 34.37 -10.09 5.63
CA GLU A 208 35.04 -11.39 5.75
C GLU A 208 34.86 -12.24 4.48
N ASN A 209 33.66 -12.25 3.91
CA ASN A 209 33.33 -13.04 2.72
C ASN A 209 33.51 -12.30 1.40
N TRP A 210 34.02 -11.06 1.42
CA TRP A 210 34.11 -10.20 0.24
C TRP A 210 34.84 -10.88 -0.92
N GLU A 211 36.06 -11.37 -0.70
CA GLU A 211 36.86 -11.96 -1.78
C GLU A 211 36.26 -13.29 -2.26
N ALA A 212 35.73 -14.11 -1.36
CA ALA A 212 35.03 -15.34 -1.72
C ALA A 212 33.80 -15.04 -2.61
N THR A 213 33.05 -13.99 -2.28
CA THR A 213 31.90 -13.52 -3.05
C THR A 213 32.33 -13.04 -4.43
N LEU A 214 33.36 -12.19 -4.52
CA LEU A 214 33.91 -11.75 -5.81
C LEU A 214 34.34 -12.95 -6.68
N GLN A 215 34.98 -13.95 -6.04
CA GLN A 215 35.47 -15.13 -6.74
C GLN A 215 34.32 -15.98 -7.29
N ASN A 216 33.20 -16.10 -6.58
CA ASN A 216 32.02 -16.81 -7.09
C ASN A 216 31.52 -16.22 -8.42
N TYR A 217 31.54 -14.89 -8.58
CA TYR A 217 31.16 -14.22 -9.82
C TYR A 217 32.24 -14.28 -10.91
N ARG A 218 33.52 -14.49 -10.55
CA ARG A 218 34.63 -14.67 -11.49
C ARG A 218 34.79 -16.10 -11.99
N ASN A 219 34.37 -17.09 -11.21
CA ASN A 219 34.42 -18.51 -11.60
C ASN A 219 33.62 -18.76 -12.88
N PRO A 220 33.99 -19.73 -13.74
CA PRO A 220 33.28 -19.99 -15.01
C PRO A 220 31.79 -20.30 -14.83
N GLU A 221 31.44 -20.95 -13.72
CA GLU A 221 30.07 -21.28 -13.34
C GLU A 221 29.78 -20.77 -11.93
N TYR A 222 28.56 -20.27 -11.75
CA TYR A 222 27.98 -19.93 -10.45
C TYR A 222 26.89 -20.95 -10.13
N VAL A 223 26.96 -21.54 -8.94
CA VAL A 223 26.03 -22.58 -8.49
C VAL A 223 25.22 -22.06 -7.31
N TYR A 224 23.90 -22.10 -7.43
CA TYR A 224 23.00 -21.77 -6.34
C TYR A 224 21.84 -22.75 -6.26
N LYS A 225 21.27 -22.90 -5.06
CA LYS A 225 20.14 -23.80 -4.82
C LYS A 225 18.84 -23.03 -4.86
N VAL A 226 17.89 -23.53 -5.64
CA VAL A 226 16.49 -23.08 -5.60
C VAL A 226 15.64 -24.26 -5.19
N ARG A 227 15.11 -24.19 -3.97
CA ARG A 227 14.49 -25.36 -3.30
C ARG A 227 15.54 -26.48 -3.23
N ASP A 228 15.25 -27.66 -3.79
CA ASP A 228 16.14 -28.83 -3.78
C ASP A 228 16.93 -29.01 -5.10
N LYS A 229 16.91 -28.02 -5.99
CA LYS A 229 17.60 -28.09 -7.29
C LYS A 229 18.83 -27.19 -7.31
N GLU A 230 19.97 -27.75 -7.69
CA GLU A 230 21.17 -26.98 -8.02
C GLU A 230 21.02 -26.40 -9.42
N ILE A 231 21.09 -25.08 -9.50
CA ILE A 231 21.12 -24.34 -10.75
C ILE A 231 22.56 -23.89 -10.99
N ARG A 232 23.11 -24.29 -12.14
CA ARG A 232 24.44 -23.89 -12.59
C ARG A 232 24.30 -22.89 -13.72
N VAL A 233 24.94 -21.73 -13.59
CA VAL A 233 24.85 -20.65 -14.58
C VAL A 233 26.25 -20.27 -15.01
N LYS A 234 26.48 -20.19 -16.32
CA LYS A 234 27.74 -19.64 -16.84
C LYS A 234 27.82 -18.16 -16.49
N THR A 235 28.91 -17.72 -15.90
CA THR A 235 29.07 -16.32 -15.45
C THR A 235 29.52 -15.39 -16.57
N HIS A 236 30.04 -15.93 -17.68
CA HIS A 236 30.56 -15.16 -18.81
C HIS A 236 29.90 -15.57 -20.13
N THR A 237 29.83 -14.62 -21.05
CA THR A 237 29.44 -14.82 -22.44
C THR A 237 30.61 -14.43 -23.34
N THR A 238 31.00 -15.31 -24.26
CA THR A 238 32.09 -15.01 -25.22
C THR A 238 31.57 -14.18 -26.38
N SER A 239 32.22 -13.05 -26.66
CA SER A 239 31.88 -12.20 -27.81
C SER A 239 32.43 -12.76 -29.13
N LEU A 240 31.99 -12.20 -30.26
CA LEU A 240 32.51 -12.56 -31.60
C LEU A 240 34.03 -12.36 -31.74
N SER A 241 34.60 -11.42 -30.98
CA SER A 241 36.05 -11.15 -30.94
C SER A 241 36.81 -12.06 -29.96
N GLY A 242 36.12 -13.00 -29.29
CA GLY A 242 36.72 -13.91 -28.31
C GLY A 242 36.82 -13.37 -26.89
N ASN A 243 36.32 -12.17 -26.60
CA ASN A 243 36.37 -11.59 -25.25
C ASN A 243 35.34 -12.27 -24.34
N ALA A 244 35.75 -12.66 -23.13
CA ALA A 244 34.85 -13.14 -22.10
C ALA A 244 34.17 -11.95 -21.39
N ILE A 245 32.90 -11.73 -21.67
CA ILE A 245 32.10 -10.65 -21.07
C ILE A 245 31.39 -11.19 -19.82
N PRO A 246 31.65 -10.65 -18.62
CA PRO A 246 30.96 -11.08 -17.41
C PRO A 246 29.47 -10.68 -17.46
N LYS A 247 28.58 -11.58 -17.04
CA LYS A 247 27.15 -11.31 -16.87
C LYS A 247 26.90 -10.35 -15.70
N VAL A 248 27.74 -10.41 -14.66
CA VAL A 248 27.73 -9.52 -13.51
C VAL A 248 29.16 -9.03 -13.30
N ALA A 249 29.38 -7.72 -13.46
CA ALA A 249 30.69 -7.12 -13.25
C ALA A 249 30.95 -6.93 -11.75
N VAL A 250 32.14 -7.32 -11.29
CA VAL A 250 32.56 -7.17 -9.90
C VAL A 250 33.26 -5.82 -9.67
N PRO A 251 33.02 -5.13 -8.55
CA PRO A 251 33.73 -3.90 -8.22
C PRO A 251 35.22 -4.17 -7.91
N ARG A 252 36.04 -3.12 -8.02
CA ARG A 252 37.50 -3.16 -7.78
C ARG A 252 37.93 -2.35 -6.55
N TYR A 253 37.03 -2.21 -5.57
CA TYR A 253 37.28 -1.41 -4.36
C TYR A 253 38.39 -2.02 -3.49
N LEU A 254 39.32 -1.16 -3.06
CA LEU A 254 40.41 -1.53 -2.16
C LEU A 254 40.05 -1.21 -0.69
N GLY A 255 39.47 -0.04 -0.43
CA GLY A 255 39.06 0.40 0.90
C GLY A 255 37.91 -0.43 1.46
N TRP A 256 37.98 -0.74 2.76
CA TRP A 256 36.92 -1.51 3.43
C TRP A 256 35.63 -0.70 3.54
N GLY A 257 35.71 0.63 3.69
CA GLY A 257 34.53 1.50 3.69
C GLY A 257 33.77 1.43 2.36
N ASP A 258 34.47 1.53 1.23
CA ASP A 258 33.85 1.46 -0.10
C ASP A 258 33.20 0.11 -0.39
N ARG A 259 33.88 -0.99 -0.01
CA ARG A 259 33.35 -2.36 -0.13
C ARG A 259 32.04 -2.49 0.63
N LEU A 260 32.02 -2.03 1.89
CA LEU A 260 30.85 -2.15 2.75
C LEU A 260 29.71 -1.25 2.28
N ARG A 261 30.01 0.00 1.88
CA ARG A 261 29.00 0.93 1.34
C ARG A 261 28.28 0.31 0.16
N TRP A 262 29.04 -0.18 -0.81
CA TRP A 262 28.48 -0.76 -2.02
C TRP A 262 27.67 -2.03 -1.71
N ALA A 263 28.21 -2.92 -0.87
CA ALA A 263 27.52 -4.16 -0.49
C ALA A 263 26.21 -3.91 0.29
N MET A 264 26.14 -2.86 1.11
CA MET A 264 24.94 -2.56 1.89
C MET A 264 23.90 -1.75 1.11
N GLN A 265 24.28 -0.97 0.09
CA GLN A 265 23.33 -0.12 -0.65
C GLN A 265 22.92 -0.68 -2.02
N GLU A 266 23.83 -1.36 -2.73
CA GLU A 266 23.62 -1.73 -4.12
C GLU A 266 23.78 -3.23 -4.37
N ASN A 267 24.77 -3.83 -3.72
CA ASN A 267 25.13 -5.25 -3.72
C ASN A 267 25.07 -5.98 -5.08
N PHE A 268 25.38 -7.27 -5.04
CA PHE A 268 25.15 -8.15 -6.18
C PHE A 268 23.66 -8.45 -6.35
N PRO A 269 23.19 -8.73 -7.58
CA PRO A 269 21.85 -9.26 -7.79
C PRO A 269 21.61 -10.50 -6.92
N GLY A 270 20.40 -10.66 -6.39
CA GLY A 270 20.06 -11.77 -5.49
C GLY A 270 20.54 -11.62 -4.05
N GLU A 271 21.23 -10.53 -3.72
CA GLU A 271 21.66 -10.21 -2.35
C GLU A 271 20.97 -8.93 -1.87
N PHE A 272 20.66 -8.85 -0.58
CA PHE A 272 20.06 -7.65 0.02
C PHE A 272 20.97 -6.42 -0.21
N PRO A 273 20.44 -5.22 -0.55
CA PRO A 273 19.01 -4.85 -0.61
C PRO A 273 18.33 -5.11 -1.97
N TYR A 274 18.91 -5.96 -2.81
CA TYR A 274 18.39 -6.40 -4.11
C TYR A 274 18.27 -5.28 -5.14
N THR A 275 19.03 -4.20 -4.98
CA THR A 275 19.03 -3.03 -5.88
C THR A 275 19.33 -3.43 -7.32
N ALA A 276 20.27 -4.35 -7.52
CA ALA A 276 20.62 -4.86 -8.85
C ALA A 276 19.72 -6.00 -9.36
N GLY A 277 18.72 -6.42 -8.57
CA GLY A 277 17.76 -7.47 -8.90
C GLY A 277 17.57 -8.49 -7.78
N VAL A 278 16.40 -9.12 -7.76
CA VAL A 278 16.03 -10.11 -6.72
C VAL A 278 16.59 -11.51 -6.95
N PHE A 279 17.24 -11.77 -8.09
CA PHE A 279 17.86 -13.05 -8.43
C PHE A 279 19.32 -12.86 -8.81
N PRO A 280 20.22 -13.82 -8.49
CA PRO A 280 21.64 -13.74 -8.83
C PRO A 280 21.92 -13.58 -10.33
N PHE A 281 21.13 -14.27 -11.15
CA PHE A 281 21.19 -14.18 -12.60
C PHE A 281 19.77 -14.19 -13.20
N LYS A 282 19.63 -13.59 -14.38
CA LYS A 282 18.42 -13.74 -15.19
C LYS A 282 18.22 -15.22 -15.56
N ARG A 283 16.96 -15.66 -15.69
CA ARG A 283 16.65 -17.04 -16.11
C ARG A 283 17.21 -17.32 -17.50
N GLU A 284 17.82 -18.49 -17.66
CA GLU A 284 18.18 -19.02 -18.97
C GLU A 284 16.97 -19.78 -19.53
N GLY A 285 16.51 -19.42 -20.72
CA GLY A 285 15.43 -20.13 -21.44
C GLY A 285 14.00 -19.61 -21.22
N GLU A 286 13.76 -18.74 -20.23
CA GLU A 286 12.48 -18.04 -20.06
C GLU A 286 12.71 -16.52 -20.10
N ASP A 287 12.51 -15.95 -21.28
CA ASP A 287 12.51 -14.50 -21.46
C ASP A 287 11.37 -13.87 -20.63
N PRO A 288 11.59 -12.73 -19.93
CA PRO A 288 10.55 -12.05 -19.18
C PRO A 288 9.38 -11.55 -20.04
N THR A 289 9.54 -11.53 -21.37
CA THR A 289 8.52 -11.12 -22.33
C THR A 289 7.18 -11.76 -22.01
N ARG A 290 6.18 -10.89 -21.80
CA ARG A 290 4.79 -11.28 -21.57
C ARG A 290 3.95 -10.70 -22.70
N MET A 291 3.25 -11.57 -23.42
CA MET A 291 2.53 -11.15 -24.62
C MET A 291 1.17 -10.59 -24.27
N PHE A 292 1.01 -9.28 -24.49
CA PHE A 292 -0.22 -8.55 -24.27
C PHE A 292 -1.15 -8.69 -25.48
N ALA A 293 -2.37 -9.18 -25.25
CA ALA A 293 -3.40 -9.30 -26.26
C ALA A 293 -4.81 -9.20 -25.66
N GLY A 294 -5.73 -8.65 -26.44
CA GLY A 294 -7.13 -8.53 -26.11
C GLY A 294 -7.83 -7.68 -27.16
N GLU A 295 -8.68 -8.28 -27.97
CA GLU A 295 -9.47 -7.60 -28.99
C GLU A 295 -10.63 -8.50 -29.44
N GLY A 296 -11.84 -7.93 -29.50
CA GLY A 296 -13.05 -8.62 -29.96
C GLY A 296 -13.52 -9.70 -28.99
N GLY A 297 -14.01 -10.81 -29.53
CA GLY A 297 -14.45 -11.96 -28.75
C GLY A 297 -13.31 -12.86 -28.24
N PRO A 298 -13.63 -13.78 -27.31
CA PRO A 298 -12.65 -14.67 -26.68
C PRO A 298 -11.85 -15.51 -27.69
N GLU A 299 -12.49 -16.01 -28.75
CA GLU A 299 -11.82 -16.84 -29.76
C GLU A 299 -10.81 -16.04 -30.60
N ARG A 300 -11.08 -14.75 -30.88
CA ARG A 300 -10.13 -13.89 -31.60
C ARG A 300 -8.88 -13.64 -30.78
N THR A 301 -9.07 -13.35 -29.49
CA THR A 301 -7.95 -13.12 -28.56
C THR A 301 -7.17 -14.41 -28.29
N ASN A 302 -7.84 -15.55 -28.16
CA ASN A 302 -7.21 -16.86 -28.07
C ASN A 302 -6.30 -17.16 -29.26
N ARG A 303 -6.78 -16.94 -30.50
CA ARG A 303 -5.94 -17.05 -31.71
C ARG A 303 -4.71 -16.16 -31.65
N ARG A 304 -4.83 -14.94 -31.10
CA ARG A 304 -3.69 -14.05 -30.92
C ARG A 304 -2.70 -14.62 -29.89
N PHE A 305 -3.16 -15.18 -28.77
CA PHE A 305 -2.28 -15.82 -27.78
C PHE A 305 -1.48 -16.99 -28.36
N HIS A 306 -2.11 -17.84 -29.15
CA HIS A 306 -1.43 -18.93 -29.84
C HIS A 306 -0.39 -18.40 -30.84
N TYR A 307 -0.72 -17.34 -31.58
CA TYR A 307 0.20 -16.70 -32.52
C TYR A 307 1.43 -16.09 -31.82
N VAL A 308 1.23 -15.24 -30.82
CA VAL A 308 2.31 -14.51 -30.14
C VAL A 308 3.21 -15.41 -29.30
N SER A 309 2.68 -16.54 -28.81
CA SER A 309 3.46 -17.48 -28.03
C SER A 309 4.10 -18.59 -28.87
N LYS A 310 3.86 -18.62 -30.19
CA LYS A 310 4.33 -19.69 -31.08
C LYS A 310 5.85 -19.83 -31.04
N GLY A 311 6.34 -21.05 -30.87
CA GLY A 311 7.78 -21.34 -30.80
C GLY A 311 8.46 -20.96 -29.48
N LEU A 312 7.78 -20.27 -28.57
CA LEU A 312 8.32 -19.98 -27.25
C LEU A 312 8.16 -21.20 -26.32
N PRO A 313 9.21 -21.59 -25.59
CA PRO A 313 9.14 -22.72 -24.65
C PRO A 313 8.25 -22.42 -23.44
N ALA A 314 8.13 -21.14 -23.05
CA ALA A 314 7.26 -20.68 -21.97
C ALA A 314 6.10 -19.84 -22.51
N LYS A 315 4.89 -20.12 -22.04
CA LYS A 315 3.65 -19.42 -22.43
C LYS A 315 3.27 -18.39 -21.38
N ARG A 316 3.70 -17.14 -21.55
CA ARG A 316 3.44 -16.03 -20.62
C ARG A 316 2.45 -15.04 -21.25
N LEU A 317 1.18 -15.23 -20.97
CA LEU A 317 0.10 -14.42 -21.54
C LEU A 317 -0.24 -13.21 -20.64
N SER A 318 -0.72 -12.14 -21.26
CA SER A 318 -1.33 -10.99 -20.60
C SER A 318 -2.59 -10.59 -21.34
N THR A 319 -3.71 -10.57 -20.63
CA THR A 319 -5.02 -10.31 -21.21
C THR A 319 -5.43 -8.86 -21.00
N ALA A 320 -5.91 -8.22 -22.05
CA ALA A 320 -6.55 -6.91 -22.01
C ALA A 320 -8.06 -7.08 -22.14
N PHE A 321 -8.85 -6.61 -21.18
CA PHE A 321 -10.32 -6.67 -21.25
C PHE A 321 -10.89 -5.38 -21.84
N ASP A 322 -12.05 -5.49 -22.51
CA ASP A 322 -12.76 -4.31 -23.00
C ASP A 322 -13.33 -3.47 -21.85
N SER A 323 -13.74 -2.24 -22.13
CA SER A 323 -14.27 -1.36 -21.08
C SER A 323 -15.56 -1.89 -20.44
N VAL A 324 -16.35 -2.70 -21.16
CA VAL A 324 -17.60 -3.26 -20.63
C VAL A 324 -17.28 -4.27 -19.52
N THR A 325 -16.40 -5.22 -19.81
CA THR A 325 -15.91 -6.22 -18.85
C THR A 325 -15.17 -5.56 -17.68
N LEU A 326 -14.35 -4.53 -17.93
CA LEU A 326 -13.58 -3.85 -16.88
C LEU A 326 -14.46 -3.17 -15.82
N TYR A 327 -15.69 -2.80 -16.18
CA TYR A 327 -16.66 -2.19 -15.27
C TYR A 327 -17.63 -3.22 -14.66
N GLY A 328 -17.48 -4.50 -14.98
CA GLY A 328 -18.33 -5.57 -14.46
C GLY A 328 -19.74 -5.58 -15.06
N GLU A 329 -19.90 -5.04 -16.27
CA GLU A 329 -21.18 -5.00 -16.97
C GLU A 329 -21.26 -6.09 -18.04
N ASP A 330 -22.48 -6.53 -18.33
CA ASP A 330 -22.75 -7.43 -19.46
C ASP A 330 -22.84 -6.65 -20.79
N PRO A 331 -22.47 -7.27 -21.92
CA PRO A 331 -22.68 -6.68 -23.24
C PRO A 331 -24.17 -6.52 -23.54
N ASP A 332 -24.54 -5.35 -24.08
CA ASP A 332 -25.94 -4.99 -24.36
C ASP A 332 -26.05 -4.23 -25.71
N TYR A 333 -27.23 -4.25 -26.31
CA TYR A 333 -27.59 -3.50 -27.51
C TYR A 333 -27.68 -1.98 -27.27
N ARG A 334 -27.76 -1.56 -26.00
CA ARG A 334 -27.78 -0.13 -25.63
C ARG A 334 -26.56 0.58 -26.25
N PRO A 335 -26.74 1.66 -27.03
CA PRO A 335 -25.65 2.22 -27.85
C PRO A 335 -24.40 2.66 -27.08
N ASP A 336 -24.55 3.08 -25.82
CA ASP A 336 -23.47 3.46 -24.91
C ASP A 336 -22.60 2.26 -24.45
N ILE A 337 -23.10 1.04 -24.56
CA ILE A 337 -22.41 -0.22 -24.31
C ILE A 337 -21.97 -0.86 -25.63
N TYR A 338 -22.90 -1.02 -26.58
CA TYR A 338 -22.70 -1.76 -27.82
C TYR A 338 -21.47 -1.32 -28.60
N GLY A 339 -21.27 0.00 -28.74
CA GLY A 339 -20.12 0.56 -29.45
C GLY A 339 -18.76 0.33 -28.78
N LYS A 340 -18.72 -0.23 -27.57
CA LYS A 340 -17.51 -0.48 -26.79
C LYS A 340 -17.16 -1.97 -26.66
N ILE A 341 -18.11 -2.86 -26.96
CA ILE A 341 -17.94 -4.31 -26.83
C ILE A 341 -16.77 -4.78 -27.72
N GLY A 342 -15.78 -5.43 -27.10
CA GLY A 342 -14.61 -5.98 -27.78
C GLY A 342 -13.64 -4.93 -28.36
N ASN A 343 -13.86 -3.64 -28.08
CA ASN A 343 -12.94 -2.57 -28.46
C ASN A 343 -11.90 -2.35 -27.36
N ALA A 344 -10.64 -2.12 -27.77
CA ALA A 344 -9.50 -1.95 -26.86
C ALA A 344 -9.25 -3.11 -25.86
N GLY A 345 -9.91 -4.25 -26.05
CA GLY A 345 -9.79 -5.42 -25.20
C GLY A 345 -10.72 -6.55 -25.63
N VAL A 346 -10.61 -7.70 -24.96
CA VAL A 346 -11.49 -8.84 -25.16
C VAL A 346 -12.75 -8.70 -24.32
N SER A 347 -13.92 -9.01 -24.90
CA SER A 347 -15.19 -9.04 -24.19
C SER A 347 -15.41 -10.41 -23.53
N ILE A 348 -15.57 -10.45 -22.21
CA ILE A 348 -15.78 -11.67 -21.42
C ILE A 348 -16.90 -11.40 -20.41
N ALA A 349 -18.09 -11.95 -20.66
CA ALA A 349 -19.25 -11.74 -19.80
C ALA A 349 -19.57 -12.97 -18.94
N CYS A 350 -19.17 -14.15 -19.40
CA CYS A 350 -19.47 -15.41 -18.72
C CYS A 350 -18.27 -16.34 -18.60
N LEU A 351 -18.43 -17.39 -17.80
CA LEU A 351 -17.40 -18.41 -17.62
C LEU A 351 -17.04 -19.12 -18.93
N ASP A 352 -18.00 -19.33 -19.82
CA ASP A 352 -17.74 -20.01 -21.09
C ASP A 352 -16.87 -19.17 -22.03
N ASP A 353 -16.99 -17.84 -21.98
CA ASP A 353 -16.09 -16.93 -22.70
C ASP A 353 -14.65 -17.03 -22.16
N ALA A 354 -14.49 -17.08 -20.83
CA ALA A 354 -13.18 -17.29 -20.21
C ALA A 354 -12.57 -18.65 -20.60
N LYS A 355 -13.37 -19.71 -20.70
CA LYS A 355 -12.90 -21.03 -21.18
C LYS A 355 -12.42 -20.94 -22.63
N LYS A 356 -13.18 -20.28 -23.51
CA LYS A 356 -12.79 -20.08 -24.91
C LYS A 356 -11.50 -19.28 -25.05
N LEU A 357 -11.34 -18.23 -24.24
CA LEU A 357 -10.18 -17.34 -24.24
C LEU A 357 -8.87 -18.09 -23.96
N TYR A 358 -8.88 -19.04 -23.02
CA TYR A 358 -7.69 -19.81 -22.63
C TYR A 358 -7.71 -21.26 -23.08
N SER A 359 -8.45 -21.56 -24.16
CA SER A 359 -8.47 -22.90 -24.74
C SER A 359 -7.18 -23.25 -25.50
N GLY A 360 -6.74 -24.50 -25.36
CA GLY A 360 -5.45 -24.99 -25.90
C GLY A 360 -4.26 -24.57 -25.06
#